data_AF-A0AAD7AP52-F1
#
_entry.id   AF-A0AAD7AP52-F1
#
_cell.length_a   1.000
_cell.length_b   1.000
_cell.length_c   1.000
_cell.angle_alpha   90.00
_cell.angle_beta   90.00
_cell.angle_gamma   90.00
#
_symmetry.space_group_name_H-M   'P 1'
#
loop_
_entity.id
_entity.type
_entity.pdbx_description
1 polymer ?
#
loop_
_entity_poly.entity_id
_entity_poly.type
_entity_poly.pdbx_seq_one_letter_code
_entity_poly.pdbx_strand_id
1 'polypeptide(L)'
;MALYPYPSTSKAPTLPGKTEFEILKASHKFLREGDDKPASWDEQLATKYYDSLFREYAVCDLKHYKSGNFSLRWRTEAEVLAGAGETTCGNTRCEHHEGRRPPPLTTLELPFAYTEHGEAKSALVKAVLCEKCLKKLMWKRRKEKERLLADAGPAVKEEETEPDLAGLGRRDSRHRAEEGLREEGQSREERRYRKPHSRSRSPRRRDKDGERIRRRSPIR
;
A
#
# COMPACT_ATOMS: atom_id res chain seq x y z
N MET A 1 27.25 -15.22 -24.97
CA MET A 1 27.79 -13.98 -25.57
C MET A 1 26.92 -12.83 -25.10
N ALA A 2 27.37 -12.08 -24.09
CA ALA A 2 26.65 -10.91 -23.59
C ALA A 2 27.10 -9.69 -24.40
N LEU A 3 26.21 -9.16 -25.25
CA LEU A 3 26.46 -8.00 -26.11
C LEU A 3 25.68 -6.78 -25.61
N TYR A 4 25.95 -6.36 -24.38
CA TYR A 4 25.69 -4.99 -23.97
C TYR A 4 26.95 -4.44 -23.31
N PRO A 5 27.64 -3.47 -23.94
CA PRO A 5 28.76 -2.79 -23.32
C PRO A 5 28.20 -1.95 -22.17
N TYR A 6 28.48 -2.36 -20.94
CA TYR A 6 28.32 -1.49 -19.78
C TYR A 6 29.23 -0.27 -20.01
N PRO A 7 28.72 0.98 -20.00
CA PRO A 7 29.60 2.13 -20.17
C PRO A 7 30.53 2.22 -18.96
N SER A 8 31.75 1.79 -19.20
CA SER A 8 32.89 1.93 -18.30
C SER A 8 33.29 3.41 -18.25
N THR A 9 33.40 3.90 -17.02
CA THR A 9 34.14 5.08 -16.55
C THR A 9 33.78 6.46 -17.13
N SER A 10 33.21 7.30 -16.27
CA SER A 10 33.68 8.68 -16.13
C SER A 10 33.84 8.99 -14.64
N LYS A 11 35.10 9.16 -14.21
CA LYS A 11 35.48 9.73 -12.91
C LYS A 11 34.86 11.12 -12.79
N ALA A 12 33.64 11.20 -12.26
CA ALA A 12 33.15 12.45 -11.69
C ALA A 12 33.87 12.68 -10.36
N PRO A 13 34.16 13.92 -9.96
CA PRO A 13 34.69 14.20 -8.63
C PRO A 13 33.59 13.97 -7.60
N THR A 14 33.41 12.72 -7.17
CA THR A 14 32.70 12.42 -5.92
C THR A 14 33.45 13.12 -4.79
N LEU A 15 32.75 13.96 -4.03
CA LEU A 15 33.25 14.51 -2.78
C LEU A 15 33.86 13.36 -1.93
N PRO A 16 35.03 13.57 -1.29
CA PRO A 16 35.72 12.51 -0.58
C PRO A 16 34.81 11.92 0.51
N GLY A 17 34.43 10.64 0.34
CA GLY A 17 33.75 9.85 1.36
C GLY A 17 32.29 9.47 1.09
N LYS A 18 31.65 9.91 0.00
CA LYS A 18 30.30 9.44 -0.36
C LYS A 18 30.32 8.67 -1.68
N THR A 19 29.81 7.44 -1.66
CA THR A 19 29.61 6.65 -2.87
C THR A 19 28.41 7.16 -3.67
N GLU A 20 28.38 6.96 -4.98
CA GLU A 20 27.22 7.29 -5.83
C GLU A 20 25.94 6.64 -5.29
N PHE A 21 26.04 5.39 -4.81
CA PHE A 21 24.92 4.69 -4.19
C PHE A 21 24.38 5.40 -2.94
N GLU A 22 25.25 5.93 -2.08
CA GLU A 22 24.84 6.71 -0.91
C GLU A 22 24.17 8.02 -1.30
N ILE A 23 24.66 8.68 -2.35
CA ILE A 23 24.07 9.91 -2.90
C ILE A 23 22.65 9.62 -3.42
N LEU A 24 22.49 8.54 -4.19
CA LEU A 24 21.18 8.10 -4.69
C LEU A 24 20.23 7.74 -3.55
N LYS A 25 20.72 7.04 -2.52
CA LYS A 25 19.92 6.66 -1.36
C LYS A 25 19.49 7.88 -0.55
N ALA A 26 20.37 8.87 -0.37
CA ALA A 26 20.07 10.10 0.37
C ALA A 26 19.05 10.99 -0.36
N SER A 27 19.12 11.02 -1.69
CA SER A 27 18.24 11.81 -2.55
C SER A 27 17.05 11.01 -3.11
N HIS A 28 16.73 9.86 -2.51
CA HIS A 28 15.64 9.00 -2.98
C HIS A 28 14.29 9.72 -2.88
N LYS A 29 13.63 9.93 -4.03
CA LYS A 29 12.24 10.34 -4.14
C LYS A 29 11.48 9.30 -4.96
N PHE A 30 10.32 8.85 -4.48
CA PHE A 30 9.47 7.88 -5.17
C PHE A 30 8.96 8.44 -6.50
N LEU A 31 8.47 9.68 -6.49
CA LEU A 31 8.12 10.47 -7.67
C LEU A 31 8.89 11.80 -7.64
N ARG A 32 9.64 12.06 -8.71
CA ARG A 32 10.21 13.38 -9.00
C ARG A 32 9.25 14.04 -9.98
N GLU A 33 8.41 14.95 -9.49
CA GLU A 33 7.60 15.78 -10.38
C GLU A 33 8.56 16.66 -11.20
N GLY A 34 8.42 16.67 -12.52
CA GLY A 34 9.43 17.16 -13.47
C GLY A 34 9.75 18.66 -13.43
N ASP A 35 9.35 19.38 -12.38
CA ASP A 35 9.53 20.83 -12.23
C ASP A 35 10.63 21.21 -11.21
N ASP A 36 11.14 20.24 -10.44
CA ASP A 36 12.27 20.49 -9.54
C ASP A 36 13.57 20.57 -10.35
N LYS A 37 14.00 21.79 -10.74
CA LYS A 37 15.34 22.02 -11.28
C LYS A 37 16.36 21.58 -10.23
N PRO A 38 17.26 20.61 -10.53
CA PRO A 38 18.18 20.10 -9.53
C PRO A 38 19.18 21.18 -9.14
N ALA A 39 19.22 21.50 -7.84
CA ALA A 39 20.06 22.55 -7.28
C ALA A 39 21.50 22.07 -7.07
N SER A 40 21.71 20.77 -6.85
CA SER A 40 23.01 20.15 -6.59
C SER A 40 23.41 19.12 -7.64
N TRP A 41 24.71 18.88 -7.79
CA TRP A 41 25.24 17.78 -8.61
C TRP A 41 24.68 16.42 -8.16
N ASP A 42 24.54 16.21 -6.85
CA ASP A 42 23.94 15.01 -6.25
C ASP A 42 22.49 14.79 -6.74
N GLU A 43 21.73 15.88 -6.84
CA GLU A 43 20.35 15.84 -7.34
C GLU A 43 20.29 15.63 -8.85
N GLN A 44 21.24 16.17 -9.61
CA GLN A 44 21.36 15.91 -11.06
C GLN A 44 21.67 14.44 -11.34
N LEU A 45 22.61 13.85 -10.58
CA LEU A 45 22.94 12.43 -10.66
C LEU A 45 21.71 11.57 -10.38
N ALA A 46 20.98 11.90 -9.32
CA ALA A 46 19.77 11.17 -8.95
C ALA A 46 18.65 11.33 -9.98
N THR A 47 18.36 12.56 -10.44
CA THR A 47 17.37 12.79 -11.51
C THR A 47 17.69 11.94 -12.73
N LYS A 48 18.93 11.99 -13.22
CA LYS A 48 19.36 11.18 -14.37
C LYS A 48 19.19 9.68 -14.15
N TYR A 49 19.48 9.19 -12.94
CA TYR A 49 19.28 7.78 -12.59
C TYR A 49 17.78 7.42 -12.61
N TYR A 50 16.92 8.18 -11.92
CA TYR A 50 15.49 7.92 -11.83
C TYR A 50 14.74 8.07 -13.16
N ASP A 51 15.21 8.94 -14.04
CA ASP A 51 14.69 9.11 -15.40
C ASP A 51 15.01 7.91 -16.30
N SER A 52 16.10 7.18 -16.01
CA SER A 52 16.42 5.94 -16.72
C SER A 52 15.63 4.72 -16.24
N LEU A 53 14.91 4.84 -15.11
CA LEU A 53 14.08 3.76 -14.59
C LEU A 53 12.73 3.67 -15.30
N PHE A 54 12.39 2.50 -15.81
CA PHE A 54 11.09 2.20 -16.41
C PHE A 54 10.00 1.99 -15.35
N ARG A 55 9.40 3.10 -14.90
CA ARG A 55 8.38 3.14 -13.82
C ARG A 55 6.96 3.37 -14.32
N GLU A 56 6.65 3.01 -15.57
CA GLU A 56 5.28 3.15 -16.08
C GLU A 56 4.35 2.06 -15.54
N TYR A 57 4.78 0.80 -15.62
CA TYR A 57 3.99 -0.37 -15.20
C TYR A 57 4.63 -1.05 -14.00
N ALA A 58 3.80 -1.39 -13.01
CA ALA A 58 4.16 -2.22 -11.88
C ALA A 58 3.60 -3.65 -12.02
N VAL A 59 4.24 -4.58 -11.31
CA VAL A 59 3.76 -5.95 -11.14
C VAL A 59 3.19 -6.13 -9.74
N CYS A 60 2.23 -7.05 -9.61
CA CYS A 60 1.54 -7.31 -8.36
C CYS A 60 1.64 -8.79 -7.93
N ASP A 61 1.53 -9.04 -6.63
CA ASP A 61 1.29 -10.39 -6.10
C ASP A 61 -0.12 -10.44 -5.48
N LEU A 62 -1.01 -11.19 -6.14
CA LEU A 62 -2.40 -11.37 -5.70
C LEU A 62 -2.58 -12.58 -4.76
N LYS A 63 -1.54 -13.13 -4.13
CA LYS A 63 -1.64 -14.31 -3.23
C LYS A 63 -2.74 -14.16 -2.16
N HIS A 64 -2.84 -12.99 -1.55
CA HIS A 64 -3.74 -12.71 -0.43
C HIS A 64 -5.00 -11.93 -0.84
N TYR A 65 -5.40 -12.01 -2.11
CA TYR A 65 -6.55 -11.26 -2.62
C TYR A 65 -7.86 -11.51 -1.84
N LYS A 66 -8.03 -12.70 -1.24
CA LYS A 66 -9.21 -13.04 -0.43
C LYS A 66 -9.31 -12.24 0.87
N SER A 67 -8.19 -11.80 1.46
CA SER A 67 -8.19 -10.86 2.60
C SER A 67 -8.24 -9.40 2.15
N GLY A 68 -8.14 -9.17 0.84
CA GLY A 68 -8.04 -7.84 0.23
C GLY A 68 -6.64 -7.27 0.18
N ASN A 69 -5.64 -8.05 0.56
CA ASN A 69 -4.26 -7.61 0.55
C ASN A 69 -3.59 -8.08 -0.72
N PHE A 70 -2.85 -7.18 -1.35
CA PHE A 70 -1.97 -7.47 -2.47
C PHE A 70 -0.74 -6.57 -2.36
N SER A 71 0.38 -7.00 -2.94
CA SER A 71 1.59 -6.18 -2.99
C SER A 71 1.83 -5.70 -4.42
N LEU A 72 2.52 -4.57 -4.52
CA LEU A 72 3.00 -3.99 -5.76
C LEU A 72 4.51 -3.81 -5.67
N ARG A 73 5.19 -3.95 -6.81
CA ARG A 73 6.58 -3.54 -6.98
C ARG A 73 6.84 -3.09 -8.41
N TRP A 74 7.86 -2.25 -8.58
CA TRP A 74 8.38 -1.96 -9.89
C TRP A 74 8.99 -3.20 -10.55
N ARG A 75 8.99 -3.19 -11.88
CA ARG A 75 9.59 -4.24 -12.69
C ARG A 75 11.11 -4.23 -12.55
N THR A 76 11.70 -5.41 -12.60
CA THR A 76 13.15 -5.61 -12.74
C THR A 76 13.57 -5.42 -14.19
N GLU A 77 14.84 -5.16 -14.45
CA GLU A 77 15.38 -5.03 -15.81
C GLU A 77 15.01 -6.22 -16.71
N ALA A 78 15.17 -7.45 -16.21
CA ALA A 78 14.83 -8.65 -16.96
C ALA A 78 13.33 -8.71 -17.32
N GLU A 79 12.44 -8.29 -16.42
CA GLU A 79 11.00 -8.22 -16.68
C GLU A 79 10.64 -7.15 -17.70
N VAL A 80 11.30 -5.98 -17.63
CA VAL A 80 11.10 -4.91 -18.62
C VAL A 80 11.54 -5.37 -20.00
N LEU A 81 12.72 -5.98 -20.12
CA LEU A 81 13.23 -6.51 -21.39
C LEU A 81 12.35 -7.64 -21.94
N ALA A 82 11.74 -8.45 -21.07
CA ALA A 82 10.81 -9.50 -21.47
C ALA A 82 9.39 -8.99 -21.79
N GLY A 83 9.07 -7.71 -21.55
CA GLY A 83 7.72 -7.15 -21.68
C GLY A 83 6.75 -7.62 -20.58
N ALA A 84 7.27 -8.23 -19.50
CA ALA A 84 6.44 -8.77 -18.44
C ALA A 84 5.67 -7.65 -17.72
N GLY A 85 4.38 -7.86 -17.48
CA GLY A 85 3.50 -6.88 -16.82
C GLY A 85 3.10 -5.67 -17.68
N GLU A 86 3.49 -5.65 -18.95
CA GLU A 86 3.05 -4.67 -19.95
C GLU A 86 2.35 -5.37 -21.11
N THR A 87 3.04 -6.29 -21.78
CA THR A 87 2.45 -7.16 -22.80
C THR A 87 1.93 -8.47 -22.21
N THR A 88 2.17 -8.72 -20.92
CA THR A 88 1.73 -9.93 -20.21
C THR A 88 1.00 -9.55 -18.92
N CYS A 89 0.41 -10.55 -18.24
CA CYS A 89 -0.26 -10.29 -16.97
C CYS A 89 0.75 -9.89 -15.89
N GLY A 90 0.56 -8.74 -15.24
CA GLY A 90 1.41 -8.22 -14.19
C GLY A 90 1.32 -8.95 -12.85
N ASN A 91 0.42 -9.93 -12.69
CA ASN A 91 0.41 -10.77 -11.50
C ASN A 91 1.51 -11.84 -11.58
N THR A 92 2.51 -11.77 -10.71
CA THR A 92 3.69 -12.65 -10.69
C THR A 92 3.35 -14.13 -10.49
N ARG A 93 2.14 -14.43 -9.97
CA ARG A 93 1.63 -15.80 -9.79
C ARG A 93 0.70 -16.27 -10.90
N CYS A 94 0.57 -15.51 -11.98
CA CYS A 94 -0.27 -15.88 -13.11
C CYS A 94 0.51 -16.73 -14.10
N GLU A 95 -0.13 -17.77 -14.64
CA GLU A 95 0.42 -18.60 -15.73
C GLU A 95 0.76 -17.76 -16.97
N HIS A 96 0.08 -16.62 -17.15
CA HIS A 96 0.30 -15.69 -18.27
C HIS A 96 1.28 -14.56 -17.92
N HIS A 97 2.06 -14.67 -16.85
CA HIS A 97 3.09 -13.68 -16.50
C HIS A 97 4.30 -13.75 -17.43
N GLU A 98 4.75 -14.98 -17.70
CA GLU A 98 5.88 -15.28 -18.61
C GLU A 98 5.39 -15.86 -19.95
N GLY A 99 4.07 -15.98 -20.13
CA GLY A 99 3.46 -16.63 -21.28
C GLY A 99 3.54 -15.82 -22.57
N ARG A 100 3.87 -16.48 -23.69
CA ARG A 100 4.00 -15.85 -25.02
C ARG A 100 2.66 -15.49 -25.68
N ARG A 101 1.55 -16.05 -25.22
CA ARG A 101 0.19 -15.78 -25.73
C ARG A 101 -0.71 -15.34 -24.58
N PRO A 102 -0.71 -14.06 -24.22
CA PRO A 102 -1.55 -13.54 -23.15
C PRO A 102 -3.03 -13.56 -23.59
N PRO A 103 -3.97 -13.79 -22.66
CA PRO A 103 -5.38 -13.49 -22.87
C PRO A 103 -5.59 -11.96 -22.99
N PRO A 104 -6.81 -11.47 -23.26
CA PRO A 104 -7.11 -10.05 -23.18
C PRO A 104 -6.63 -9.45 -21.85
N LEU A 105 -5.89 -8.36 -21.96
CA LEU A 105 -5.29 -7.64 -20.85
C LEU A 105 -6.00 -6.31 -20.64
N THR A 106 -6.12 -5.91 -19.38
CA THR A 106 -6.70 -4.63 -18.98
C THR A 106 -5.66 -3.85 -18.20
N THR A 107 -5.41 -2.61 -18.62
CA THR A 107 -4.57 -1.67 -17.88
C THR A 107 -5.42 -0.95 -16.84
N LEU A 108 -4.93 -0.90 -15.61
CA LEU A 108 -5.63 -0.37 -14.45
C LEU A 108 -4.70 0.60 -13.73
N GLU A 109 -5.27 1.65 -13.13
CA GLU A 109 -4.54 2.52 -12.21
C GLU A 109 -4.88 2.13 -10.77
N LEU A 110 -3.86 1.77 -10.01
CA LEU A 110 -3.98 1.33 -8.63
C LEU A 110 -3.49 2.45 -7.71
N PRO A 111 -4.29 2.88 -6.73
CA PRO A 111 -3.87 3.85 -5.74
C PRO A 111 -2.87 3.21 -4.79
N PHE A 112 -1.74 3.88 -4.65
CA PHE A 112 -0.63 3.49 -3.81
C PHE A 112 -0.34 4.62 -2.83
N ALA A 113 -0.64 4.37 -1.55
CA ALA A 113 -0.28 5.27 -0.47
C ALA A 113 1.13 4.93 0.04
N TYR A 114 1.97 5.94 0.23
CA TYR A 114 3.34 5.78 0.71
C TYR A 114 3.72 6.94 1.65
N THR A 115 4.77 6.76 2.43
CA THR A 115 5.33 7.81 3.29
C THR A 115 6.70 8.18 2.77
N GLU A 116 6.91 9.47 2.50
CA GLU A 116 8.17 10.01 2.02
C GLU A 116 8.55 11.22 2.88
N HIS A 117 9.75 11.20 3.45
CA HIS A 117 10.23 12.24 4.39
C HIS A 117 9.27 12.57 5.54
N GLY A 118 8.48 11.58 6.00
CA GLY A 118 7.51 11.75 7.09
C GLY A 118 6.12 12.21 6.64
N GLU A 119 5.95 12.52 5.37
CA GLU A 119 4.66 12.96 4.79
C GLU A 119 3.94 11.80 4.12
N ALA A 120 2.63 11.69 4.35
CA ALA A 120 1.79 10.72 3.65
C ALA A 120 1.46 11.25 2.24
N LYS A 121 1.87 10.48 1.23
CA LYS A 121 1.64 10.77 -0.18
C LYS A 121 0.85 9.64 -0.83
N SER A 122 0.21 9.92 -1.95
CA SER A 122 -0.50 8.93 -2.76
C SER A 122 -0.15 9.10 -4.22
N ALA A 123 0.00 7.98 -4.92
CA ALA A 123 0.23 7.94 -6.35
C ALA A 123 -0.70 6.93 -7.03
N LEU A 124 -0.99 7.13 -8.30
CA LEU A 124 -1.63 6.13 -9.14
C LEU A 124 -0.55 5.36 -9.89
N VAL A 125 -0.54 4.05 -9.73
CA VAL A 125 0.44 3.15 -10.34
C VAL A 125 -0.27 2.29 -11.37
N LYS A 126 0.21 2.26 -12.61
CA LYS A 126 -0.40 1.43 -13.65
C LYS A 126 -0.01 -0.04 -13.46
N ALA A 127 -0.98 -0.93 -13.60
CA ALA A 127 -0.77 -2.38 -13.64
C ALA A 127 -1.62 -3.01 -14.74
N VAL A 128 -1.05 -3.95 -15.48
CA VAL A 128 -1.76 -4.68 -16.54
C VAL A 128 -2.16 -6.05 -16.02
N LEU A 129 -3.44 -6.43 -16.11
CA LEU A 129 -3.93 -7.72 -15.61
C LEU A 129 -4.83 -8.41 -16.62
N CYS A 130 -4.79 -9.74 -16.66
CA CYS A 130 -5.81 -10.53 -17.35
C CYS A 130 -7.13 -10.54 -16.57
N GLU A 131 -8.23 -10.88 -17.23
CA GLU A 131 -9.58 -10.94 -16.63
C GLU A 131 -9.65 -11.77 -15.34
N LYS A 132 -8.95 -12.91 -15.29
CA LYS A 132 -8.91 -13.77 -14.08
C LYS A 132 -8.26 -13.04 -12.91
N CYS A 133 -7.18 -12.30 -13.14
CA CYS A 133 -6.47 -11.57 -12.11
C CYS A 133 -7.21 -10.28 -11.72
N LEU A 134 -7.86 -9.61 -12.68
CA LEU A 134 -8.75 -8.49 -12.41
C LEU A 134 -9.92 -8.90 -11.49
N LYS A 135 -10.52 -10.07 -11.73
CA LYS A 135 -11.55 -10.64 -10.84
C LYS A 135 -11.02 -10.91 -9.42
N LYS A 136 -9.77 -11.38 -9.29
CA LYS A 136 -9.12 -11.56 -7.98
C LYS A 136 -8.89 -10.22 -7.28
N LEU A 137 -8.39 -9.22 -7.99
CA LEU A 137 -8.18 -7.87 -7.45
C LEU A 137 -9.49 -7.28 -6.89
N MET A 138 -10.59 -7.41 -7.63
CA MET A 138 -11.90 -6.88 -7.24
C MET A 138 -12.70 -7.76 -6.27
N TRP A 139 -12.15 -8.90 -5.86
CA TRP A 139 -12.83 -9.90 -5.03
C TRP A 139 -13.41 -9.31 -3.74
N LYS A 140 -12.59 -8.58 -2.97
CA LYS A 140 -13.03 -8.01 -1.68
C LYS A 140 -14.14 -6.97 -1.87
N ARG A 141 -14.01 -6.10 -2.87
CA ARG A 141 -15.01 -5.05 -3.16
C ARG A 141 -16.35 -5.65 -3.58
N ARG A 142 -16.34 -6.68 -4.43
CA ARG A 142 -17.58 -7.42 -4.79
C ARG A 142 -18.20 -8.10 -3.58
N LYS A 143 -17.40 -8.82 -2.79
CA LYS A 143 -17.90 -9.53 -1.61
C LYS A 143 -18.47 -8.58 -0.56
N GLU A 144 -17.89 -7.39 -0.41
CA GLU A 144 -18.46 -6.36 0.46
C GLU A 144 -19.78 -5.81 -0.09
N LYS A 145 -19.85 -5.50 -1.40
CA LYS A 145 -21.09 -5.06 -2.06
C LYS A 145 -22.21 -6.09 -1.91
N GLU A 146 -21.93 -7.37 -2.15
CA GLU A 146 -22.89 -8.47 -1.97
C GLU A 146 -23.42 -8.55 -0.52
N ARG A 147 -22.54 -8.38 0.47
CA ARG A 147 -22.95 -8.35 1.88
C ARG A 147 -23.85 -7.17 2.21
N LEU A 148 -23.56 -5.99 1.65
CA LEU A 148 -24.38 -4.79 1.84
C LEU A 148 -25.76 -4.95 1.17
N LEU A 149 -25.81 -5.55 -0.02
CA LEU A 149 -27.08 -5.83 -0.73
C LEU A 149 -27.92 -6.89 0.00
N ALA A 150 -27.28 -7.92 0.57
CA ALA A 150 -27.97 -8.93 1.37
C ALA A 150 -28.60 -8.35 2.64
N ASP A 151 -27.98 -7.33 3.24
CA ASP A 151 -28.48 -6.62 4.43
C ASP A 151 -29.59 -5.61 4.09
N ALA A 152 -29.64 -5.12 2.84
CA ALA A 152 -30.57 -4.08 2.39
C ALA A 152 -31.95 -4.59 1.89
N GLY A 153 -32.16 -5.91 1.78
CA GLY A 153 -33.43 -6.50 1.31
C GLY A 153 -33.69 -6.35 -0.20
N PRO A 154 -34.75 -6.99 -0.76
CA PRO A 154 -34.98 -7.05 -2.19
C PRO A 154 -35.66 -5.77 -2.70
N ALA A 155 -34.89 -4.70 -2.85
CA ALA A 155 -35.29 -3.57 -3.67
C ALA A 155 -34.15 -3.23 -4.64
N VAL A 156 -34.54 -3.11 -5.90
CA VAL A 156 -33.76 -2.69 -7.08
C VAL A 156 -32.76 -3.71 -7.66
N LYS A 157 -33.21 -4.38 -8.74
CA LYS A 157 -32.31 -4.89 -9.78
C LYS A 157 -31.82 -3.68 -10.57
N GLU A 158 -30.54 -3.36 -10.48
CA GLU A 158 -29.88 -2.44 -11.41
C GLU A 158 -28.73 -3.15 -12.12
N GLU A 159 -28.59 -2.76 -13.39
CA GLU A 159 -27.82 -3.37 -14.46
C GLU A 159 -26.35 -3.64 -14.09
N GLU A 160 -25.87 -4.78 -14.59
CA GLU A 160 -24.44 -5.09 -14.61
C GLU A 160 -23.75 -4.23 -15.66
N THR A 161 -23.30 -3.04 -15.27
CA THR A 161 -22.49 -2.20 -16.15
C THR A 161 -21.13 -1.96 -15.52
N GLU A 162 -20.14 -2.64 -16.12
CA GLU A 162 -18.68 -2.41 -16.06
C GLU A 162 -17.98 -2.40 -14.68
N PRO A 163 -16.78 -2.98 -14.56
CA PRO A 163 -15.99 -2.85 -13.35
C PRO A 163 -15.58 -1.38 -13.19
N ASP A 164 -16.23 -0.66 -12.29
CA ASP A 164 -15.85 0.70 -11.89
C ASP A 164 -14.44 0.70 -11.27
N LEU A 165 -13.41 0.84 -12.11
CA LEU A 165 -12.00 0.91 -11.74
C LEU A 165 -11.67 2.20 -10.95
N ALA A 166 -12.55 3.21 -10.96
CA ALA A 166 -12.31 4.52 -10.35
C ALA A 166 -12.40 4.52 -8.81
N GLY A 167 -12.94 3.46 -8.19
CA GLY A 167 -13.23 3.44 -6.75
C GLY A 167 -12.11 2.97 -5.81
N LEU A 168 -10.91 2.66 -6.30
CA LEU A 168 -9.87 2.05 -5.47
C LEU A 168 -9.24 3.01 -4.44
N GLY A 169 -9.42 4.34 -4.57
CA GLY A 169 -8.59 5.34 -3.85
C GLY A 169 -9.16 5.98 -2.59
N ARG A 170 -10.37 5.65 -2.12
CA ARG A 170 -11.13 6.54 -1.22
C ARG A 170 -11.32 6.09 0.24
N ARG A 171 -10.73 4.99 0.71
CA ARG A 171 -11.17 4.36 1.98
C ARG A 171 -10.17 4.17 3.11
N ASP A 172 -8.88 4.46 2.95
CA ASP A 172 -7.88 4.13 3.98
C ASP A 172 -7.63 5.25 5.04
N SER A 173 -7.95 6.51 4.76
CA SER A 173 -7.55 7.64 5.63
C SER A 173 -8.37 7.84 6.92
N ARG A 174 -9.35 6.98 7.26
CA ARG A 174 -10.29 7.25 8.36
C ARG A 174 -9.98 6.61 9.72
N HIS A 175 -8.90 5.84 9.84
CA HIS A 175 -8.61 5.11 11.09
C HIS A 175 -7.35 5.55 11.86
N ARG A 176 -6.70 6.67 11.50
CA ARG A 176 -5.42 7.08 12.10
C ARG A 176 -5.31 8.56 12.52
N ALA A 177 -6.41 9.18 12.95
CA ALA A 177 -6.45 10.62 13.27
C ALA A 177 -6.90 10.97 14.71
N GLU A 178 -6.88 10.03 15.67
CA GLU A 178 -7.38 10.34 17.04
C GLU A 178 -6.41 10.05 18.21
N GLU A 179 -5.12 9.83 17.97
CA GLU A 179 -4.15 9.83 19.07
C GLU A 179 -2.85 10.53 18.68
N GLY A 180 -2.71 11.81 19.06
CA GLY A 180 -1.42 12.48 18.89
C GLY A 180 -1.39 14.00 19.01
N LEU A 181 -2.08 14.63 19.96
CA LEU A 181 -1.75 16.00 20.37
C LEU A 181 -1.77 16.11 21.90
N ARG A 182 -0.59 15.94 22.51
CA ARG A 182 -0.27 16.41 23.86
C ARG A 182 0.59 17.67 23.68
N GLU A 183 0.06 18.83 24.06
CA GLU A 183 0.82 20.08 24.16
C GLU A 183 1.17 20.37 25.63
N GLU A 184 2.47 20.57 25.91
CA GLU A 184 3.00 21.38 27.01
C GLU A 184 3.18 22.82 26.46
N GLY A 185 2.93 23.94 27.13
CA GLY A 185 2.47 24.27 28.48
C GLY A 185 2.54 25.79 28.72
N GLN A 186 2.00 26.22 29.87
CA GLN A 186 2.19 27.51 30.61
C GLN A 186 1.43 28.75 30.02
N SER A 187 0.61 29.53 30.74
CA SER A 187 0.70 30.00 32.13
C SER A 187 -0.59 30.71 32.65
N ARG A 188 -0.83 30.60 33.98
CA ARG A 188 -1.24 31.62 34.99
C ARG A 188 -2.69 32.21 35.12
N GLU A 189 -3.24 32.03 36.35
CA GLU A 189 -4.30 32.77 37.11
C GLU A 189 -5.73 32.88 36.52
N GLU A 190 -6.88 32.76 37.21
CA GLU A 190 -7.24 32.95 38.62
C GLU A 190 -8.59 32.23 38.96
N ARG A 191 -8.87 32.12 40.26
CA ARG A 191 -9.96 31.41 40.97
C ARG A 191 -11.40 31.76 40.51
N ARG A 192 -12.28 30.74 40.45
CA ARG A 192 -13.59 30.79 41.17
C ARG A 192 -14.23 29.41 41.40
N TYR A 193 -14.53 29.19 42.67
CA TYR A 193 -15.21 28.03 43.28
C TYR A 193 -16.66 27.88 42.79
N ARG A 194 -17.06 26.67 42.35
CA ARG A 194 -18.45 26.18 42.42
C ARG A 194 -18.51 24.64 42.32
N LYS A 195 -18.74 23.99 43.47
CA LYS A 195 -19.47 22.69 43.58
C LYS A 195 -20.88 22.87 42.96
N PRO A 196 -21.63 21.84 42.51
CA PRO A 196 -21.86 20.63 43.32
C PRO A 196 -22.25 19.31 42.60
N HIS A 197 -22.41 18.29 43.46
CA HIS A 197 -23.47 17.27 43.45
C HIS A 197 -23.31 15.99 42.60
N SER A 198 -22.75 14.98 43.28
CA SER A 198 -23.31 13.64 43.44
C SER A 198 -24.57 13.27 42.65
N ARG A 199 -24.44 12.24 41.81
CA ARG A 199 -25.46 11.19 41.66
C ARG A 199 -24.78 9.85 41.43
N SER A 200 -24.73 9.10 42.52
CA SER A 200 -24.54 7.66 42.63
C SER A 200 -25.48 6.87 41.73
N ARG A 201 -24.94 5.88 41.01
CA ARG A 201 -25.55 4.55 40.86
C ARG A 201 -24.48 3.51 40.53
N SER A 202 -24.35 2.57 41.45
CA SER A 202 -23.34 1.53 41.55
C SER A 202 -23.40 0.47 40.42
N PRO A 203 -22.29 -0.24 40.18
CA PRO A 203 -22.12 -1.24 39.12
C PRO A 203 -22.58 -2.63 39.56
N ARG A 204 -23.00 -3.48 38.61
CA ARG A 204 -23.01 -4.93 38.81
C ARG A 204 -22.05 -5.59 37.81
N ARG A 205 -20.85 -5.89 38.33
CA ARG A 205 -19.96 -6.93 37.81
C ARG A 205 -20.52 -8.30 38.20
N ARG A 206 -20.38 -9.29 37.32
CA ARG A 206 -20.50 -10.71 37.68
C ARG A 206 -19.17 -11.36 37.30
N ASP A 207 -18.29 -11.45 38.29
CA ASP A 207 -17.00 -12.12 38.18
C ASP A 207 -17.15 -13.64 38.33
N LYS A 208 -16.18 -14.33 37.72
CA LYS A 208 -15.88 -15.77 37.81
C LYS A 208 -15.28 -16.12 39.17
N ASP A 209 -15.31 -17.40 39.52
CA ASP A 209 -14.21 -18.26 40.01
C ASP A 209 -14.82 -19.56 40.60
N GLY A 210 -14.38 -20.78 40.26
CA GLY A 210 -13.16 -21.43 40.76
C GLY A 210 -13.40 -21.87 42.21
N GLU A 211 -13.33 -23.13 42.68
CA GLU A 211 -12.40 -24.24 42.47
C GLU A 211 -12.72 -25.27 43.59
N ARG A 212 -12.45 -26.59 43.42
CA ARG A 212 -11.78 -27.48 44.43
C ARG A 212 -11.97 -29.00 44.24
N ILE A 213 -10.80 -29.67 44.17
CA ILE A 213 -10.36 -30.85 44.95
C ILE A 213 -10.62 -32.30 44.46
N ARG A 214 -9.52 -32.89 43.98
CA ARG A 214 -8.88 -34.20 44.29
C ARG A 214 -9.70 -35.26 45.06
N ARG A 215 -9.74 -36.51 44.55
CA ARG A 215 -8.99 -37.71 45.07
C ARG A 215 -9.50 -39.06 44.47
N ARG A 216 -8.52 -39.91 44.09
CA ARG A 216 -8.41 -41.40 44.15
C ARG A 216 -9.33 -42.33 43.34
N SER A 217 -8.68 -43.25 42.61
CA SER A 217 -9.17 -44.55 42.08
C SER A 217 -9.54 -45.55 43.19
N PRO A 218 -10.30 -46.63 42.91
CA PRO A 218 -9.68 -47.89 42.46
C PRO A 218 -10.49 -48.80 41.49
N ILE A 219 -9.74 -49.62 40.76
CA ILE A 219 -9.92 -51.06 40.42
C ILE A 219 -11.34 -51.65 40.52
N ARG A 220 -11.88 -52.13 39.39
CA ARG A 220 -12.14 -53.56 39.13
C ARG A 220 -12.31 -53.83 37.64
#